data_AF-A0A7C4J0V5-F1
#
_entry.id   AF-A0A7C4J0V5-F1
#
_cell.length_a   1.000
_cell.length_b   1.000
_cell.length_c   1.000
_cell.angle_alpha   90.00
_cell.angle_beta   90.00
_cell.angle_gamma   90.00
#
_symmetry.space_group_name_H-M   'P 1'
#
loop_
_entity.id
_entity.type
_entity.pdbx_description
1 polymer ?
#
loop_
_entity_poly.entity_id
_entity_poly.type
_entity_poly.pdbx_seq_one_letter_code
_entity_poly.pdbx_strand_id
1 'polypeptide(L)' 'MSTVEIKIKGYHLDLFGRVSNQRFLDFLEDARWNYLDTIGLNYDEFAKRGVFLAVVNININFRAPSFLGDVLIIETV' A
#
# COMPACT_ATOMS: atom_id res chain seq x y z
N MET A 1 3.39 -3.53 13.75
CA MET A 1 4.31 -2.69 12.96
C MET A 1 5.05 -3.52 11.91
N SER A 2 4.91 -3.18 10.63
CA SER A 2 5.67 -3.73 9.51
C SER A 2 6.13 -2.62 8.57
N THR A 3 7.20 -2.89 7.82
CA THR A 3 7.78 -1.94 6.85
C THR A 3 7.87 -2.58 5.47
N VAL A 4 7.42 -1.87 4.43
CA VAL A 4 7.53 -2.28 3.03
C VAL A 4 8.28 -1.20 2.25
N GLU A 5 9.22 -1.63 1.41
CA GLU A 5 9.96 -0.77 0.50
C GLU A 5 9.45 -0.90 -0.92
N ILE A 6 9.10 0.23 -1.54
CA ILE A 6 8.61 0.28 -2.92
C ILE A 6 9.52 1.16 -3.76
N LYS A 7 10.23 0.54 -4.70
CA LYS A 7 10.97 1.28 -5.73
C LYS A 7 10.01 1.80 -6.80
N ILE A 8 10.01 3.11 -7.03
CA ILE A 8 9.18 3.75 -8.04
C ILE A 8 9.69 3.43 -9.45
N LYS A 9 8.80 2.86 -10.25
CA LYS A 9 9.03 2.47 -11.65
C LYS A 9 8.13 3.30 -12.56
N GLY A 10 8.45 3.34 -13.85
CA GLY A 10 7.74 4.19 -14.82
C GLY A 10 6.22 3.98 -14.86
N TYR A 11 5.73 2.76 -14.66
CA TYR A 11 4.29 2.44 -14.65
C TYR A 11 3.55 2.88 -13.37
N HIS A 12 4.26 3.42 -12.38
CA HIS A 12 3.66 4.09 -11.23
C HIS A 12 3.33 5.56 -11.52
N LEU A 13 3.91 6.13 -12.57
CA LEU A 13 3.84 7.56 -12.87
C LEU A 13 2.55 7.91 -13.63
N ASP A 14 2.07 9.12 -13.41
CA ASP A 14 1.01 9.75 -14.19
C ASP A 14 1.57 10.58 -15.37
N LEU A 15 0.69 11.25 -16.11
CA LEU A 15 1.06 12.12 -17.24
C LEU A 15 2.02 13.27 -16.85
N PHE A 16 2.08 13.63 -15.57
CA PHE A 16 2.95 14.68 -15.05
C PHE A 16 4.31 14.16 -14.58
N GLY A 17 4.61 12.87 -14.76
CA GLY A 17 5.90 12.27 -14.44
C GLY A 17 6.14 12.05 -12.94
N ARG A 18 5.10 12.17 -12.11
CA ARG A 18 5.12 11.85 -10.68
C ARG A 18 4.27 10.61 -10.41
N VAL A 19 4.45 9.99 -9.26
CA VAL A 19 3.56 8.89 -8.85
C VAL A 19 2.11 9.38 -8.80
N SER A 20 1.22 8.64 -9.47
CA SER A 20 -0.22 8.92 -9.40
C SER A 20 -0.71 8.81 -7.96
N ASN A 21 -1.52 9.77 -7.49
CA ASN A 21 -2.11 9.69 -6.15
C ASN A 21 -2.95 8.42 -5.95
N GLN A 22 -3.56 7.88 -7.02
CA GLN A 22 -4.33 6.63 -6.94
C GLN A 22 -3.43 5.43 -6.63
N ARG A 23 -2.18 5.45 -7.12
CA ARG A 23 -1.23 4.35 -6.94
C ARG A 23 -0.86 4.13 -5.47
N PHE A 24 -0.95 5.18 -4.65
CA PHE A 24 -0.72 5.05 -3.21
C PHE A 24 -1.74 4.13 -2.54
N LEU A 25 -2.95 3.95 -3.10
CA LEU A 25 -3.91 2.99 -2.56
C LEU A 25 -3.41 1.55 -2.70
N ASP A 26 -2.85 1.20 -3.86
CA ASP A 26 -2.28 -0.12 -4.11
C ASP A 26 -1.09 -0.38 -3.17
N PHE A 27 -0.25 0.63 -2.97
CA PHE A 27 0.91 0.55 -2.10
C PHE A 27 0.53 0.36 -0.62
N LEU A 28 -0.48 1.09 -0.15
CA LEU A 28 -0.99 0.96 1.21
C LEU A 28 -1.70 -0.38 1.42
N GLU A 29 -2.39 -0.89 0.40
CA GLU A 29 -3.01 -2.22 0.43
C GLU A 29 -1.97 -3.33 0.54
N ASP A 30 -0.92 -3.29 -0.28
CA ASP A 30 0.17 -4.26 -0.22
C ASP A 30 0.85 -4.24 1.15
N ALA A 31 1.14 -3.05 1.69
CA ALA A 31 1.70 -2.91 3.03
C ALA A 31 0.76 -3.39 4.14
N ARG A 32 -0.56 -3.23 3.98
CA ARG A 32 -1.57 -3.77 4.90
C ARG A 32 -1.57 -5.29 4.88
N TRP A 33 -1.51 -5.92 3.70
CA TRP A 33 -1.45 -7.37 3.59
C TRP A 33 -0.16 -7.93 4.21
N ASN A 34 0.99 -7.32 3.94
CA ASN A 34 2.25 -7.67 4.59
C ASN A 34 2.14 -7.60 6.12
N TYR A 35 1.52 -6.55 6.68
CA TYR A 35 1.29 -6.47 8.11
C TYR A 35 0.40 -7.60 8.64
N LEU A 36 -0.73 -7.84 7.97
CA LEU A 36 -1.68 -8.88 8.34
C LEU A 36 -1.05 -10.27 8.35
N ASP A 37 -0.16 -10.55 7.39
CA ASP A 37 0.63 -11.79 7.35
C ASP A 37 1.51 -11.93 8.60
N THR A 38 2.16 -10.85 9.05
CA THR A 38 3.01 -10.88 10.26
C THR A 38 2.26 -11.22 11.54
N ILE A 39 0.95 -10.95 11.59
CA ILE A 39 0.09 -11.25 12.75
C ILE A 39 -0.80 -12.48 12.54
N GLY A 40 -0.59 -13.22 11.45
CA GLY A 40 -1.32 -14.47 11.15
C GLY A 40 -2.76 -14.27 10.67
N LEU A 41 -3.15 -13.06 10.27
CA LEU A 41 -4.47 -12.75 9.70
C LEU A 41 -4.38 -12.62 8.18
N ASN A 42 -3.83 -13.63 7.52
CA ASN A 42 -3.68 -13.64 6.06
C ASN A 42 -4.98 -13.99 5.34
N TYR A 43 -4.94 -14.00 4.00
CA TYR A 43 -6.10 -14.29 3.15
C TYR A 43 -6.80 -15.61 3.50
N ASP A 44 -6.03 -16.69 3.70
CA ASP A 44 -6.57 -18.01 4.04
C ASP A 44 -7.31 -18.00 5.37
N GLU A 45 -6.84 -17.22 6.33
CA GLU A 45 -7.47 -17.08 7.63
C GLU A 45 -8.83 -16.37 7.54
N PHE A 46 -8.93 -15.33 6.70
CA PHE A 46 -10.22 -14.69 6.42
C PHE A 46 -11.20 -15.64 5.73
N ALA A 47 -10.71 -16.40 4.73
CA ALA A 47 -11.51 -17.38 4.01
C ALA A 47 -12.06 -18.48 4.95
N LYS A 48 -11.23 -19.02 5.86
CA LYS A 48 -11.66 -20.01 6.87
C LYS A 48 -12.76 -19.48 7.79
N ARG A 49 -12.71 -18.20 8.13
CA ARG A 49 -13.70 -17.53 8.99
C ARG A 49 -14.98 -17.15 8.25
N GLY A 50 -15.01 -17.25 6.92
CA GLY A 50 -16.17 -16.85 6.10
C GLY A 50 -16.40 -15.34 6.11
N VAL A 51 -15.35 -14.54 6.31
CA VAL A 51 -15.43 -13.08 6.34
C VAL A 51 -14.41 -12.47 5.37
N PHE A 52 -14.61 -11.21 5.00
CA PHE A 52 -13.70 -10.46 4.14
C PHE A 52 -13.43 -9.07 4.72
N LEU A 53 -12.28 -8.51 4.34
CA LEU A 53 -11.93 -7.14 4.69
C LEU A 53 -12.62 -6.17 3.73
N ALA A 54 -13.30 -5.17 4.28
CA ALA A 54 -13.89 -4.07 3.53
C ALA A 54 -13.29 -2.75 4.00
N VAL A 55 -12.66 -2.00 3.09
CA VAL A 55 -12.15 -0.65 3.36
C VAL A 55 -13.31 0.33 3.23
N VAL A 56 -13.76 0.90 4.35
CA VAL A 56 -14.93 1.81 4.39
C VAL A 56 -14.56 3.29 4.42
N ASN A 57 -13.30 3.61 4.72
CA ASN A 57 -12.80 4.98 4.74
C ASN A 57 -11.31 5.01 4.41
N ILE A 58 -10.90 6.04 3.66
CA ILE A 58 -9.51 6.33 3.36
C ILE A 58 -9.29 7.83 3.51
N ASN A 59 -8.26 8.22 4.25
CA ASN A 59 -7.80 9.60 4.36
C ASN A 59 -6.29 9.65 4.12
N ILE A 60 -5.85 10.44 3.14
CA ILE A 60 -4.43 10.55 2.77
C ILE A 60 -4.07 12.02 2.62
N ASN A 61 -2.95 12.40 3.23
CA ASN A 61 -2.38 13.74 3.11
C ASN A 61 -1.11 13.70 2.26
N PHE A 62 -1.19 14.17 1.02
CA PHE A 62 -0.04 14.23 0.11
C PHE A 62 0.79 15.48 0.39
N ARG A 63 2.00 15.31 0.93
CA ARG A 63 2.88 16.42 1.33
C ARG A 63 3.98 16.73 0.31
N ALA A 64 4.46 15.73 -0.42
CA ALA A 64 5.49 15.87 -1.44
C ALA A 64 5.25 14.85 -2.57
N PRO A 65 5.62 15.17 -3.83
CA PRO A 65 5.57 14.22 -4.92
C PRO A 65 6.70 13.18 -4.81
N SER A 66 6.50 12.03 -5.46
CA SER A 66 7.51 10.99 -5.65
C SER A 66 7.78 10.77 -7.13
N PHE A 67 9.02 10.45 -7.49
CA PHE A 67 9.52 10.40 -8.86
C PHE A 67 10.15 9.04 -9.20
N LEU A 68 10.48 8.87 -10.48
CA LEU A 68 11.14 7.67 -10.98
C LEU A 68 12.43 7.38 -10.19
N GLY A 69 12.57 6.15 -9.70
CA GLY A 69 13.76 5.70 -9.00
C GLY A 69 13.75 5.95 -7.49
N ASP A 70 12.82 6.77 -6.97
CA ASP A 70 12.62 6.93 -5.53
C ASP A 70 12.31 5.58 -4.87
N VAL A 71 12.70 5.44 -3.61
CA VAL A 71 12.30 4.31 -2.77
C VAL A 71 11.38 4.86 -1.69
N LEU A 72 10.11 4.44 -1.74
CA LEU A 72 9.14 4.77 -0.71
C LEU A 72 9.23 3.73 0.40
N ILE A 73 9.26 4.21 1.64
CA ILE A 73 9.16 3.39 2.83
C ILE A 73 7.74 3.54 3.37
N ILE A 74 7.02 2.44 3.50
CA ILE A 74 5.65 2.41 4.01
C ILE A 74 5.66 1.66 5.33
N GLU A 75 5.25 2.36 6.38
CA GLU A 75 5.14 1.83 7.73
C GLU A 75 3.67 1.61 8.07
N THR A 76 3.32 0.37 8.42
CA THR A 76 1.98 -0.02 8.87
C THR A 76 2.06 -0.32 10.37
N VAL A 77 1.23 0.32 11.18
CA VAL A 77 1.26 0.17 12.65
C VAL A 77 0.34 -0.91 13.18
#